data_AF-A0A5D0SQX2-F1
#
_entry.id   AF-A0A5D0SQX2-F1
#
_cell.length_a   1.000
_cell.length_b   1.000
_cell.length_c   1.000
_cell.angle_alpha   90.00
_cell.angle_beta   90.00
_cell.angle_gamma   90.00
#
_symmetry.space_group_name_H-M   'P 1'
#
loop_
_entity.id
_entity.type
_entity.pdbx_description
1 polymer ?
#
loop_
_entity_poly.entity_id
_entity_poly.type
_entity_poly.pdbx_seq_one_letter_code
_entity_poly.pdbx_strand_id
1 'polypeptide(L)'
;MRNSFIVLFVLILSVGLASANIKNDVESAYNTLYEMFKVKPDYTLVILDTVNDHPRAVQYDSRYRVLIPSSGYYSDQARHEMAHVFLMEYAKEYDIDAEALPIWYHELVASWFTVLDNWELNLLPLNAILDDFTEYTDHYPDEKGNFYSAVESFAIYLSRRYDFETFVKFTINKFSKEQNIKLALDAFFDDNFEDECLKWKLIQLIPYSIYLLFVVLMIYLLLGRRDRKCRGLEFDPRTPEEVQEERTERG
;
A
#
# COMPACT_ATOMS: atom_id res chain seq x y z
N MET A 1 34.57 27.00 23.55
CA MET A 1 34.25 26.02 24.63
C MET A 1 32.77 26.01 25.01
N ARG A 2 32.15 27.14 25.41
CA ARG A 2 30.70 27.18 25.79
C ARG A 2 29.74 26.68 24.70
N ASN A 3 29.98 27.04 23.44
CA ASN A 3 29.14 26.60 22.32
C ASN A 3 29.34 25.12 21.96
N SER A 4 30.53 24.57 22.19
CA SER A 4 30.83 23.14 21.94
C SER A 4 30.12 22.22 22.94
N PHE A 5 29.97 22.65 24.20
CA PHE A 5 29.20 21.92 25.22
C PHE A 5 27.70 21.95 24.93
N ILE A 6 27.18 23.09 24.44
CA ILE A 6 25.75 23.21 24.07
C ILE A 6 25.44 22.30 22.87
N VAL A 7 26.28 22.29 21.84
CA VAL A 7 26.10 21.41 20.67
C VAL A 7 26.18 19.93 21.06
N LEU A 8 27.14 19.55 21.92
CA LEU A 8 27.25 18.18 22.43
C LEU A 8 26.02 17.78 23.28
N PHE A 9 25.54 18.68 24.13
CA PHE A 9 24.35 18.44 24.96
C PHE A 9 23.08 18.31 24.11
N VAL A 10 22.92 19.15 23.08
CA VAL A 10 21.80 19.05 22.11
C VAL A 10 21.86 17.74 21.33
N LEU A 11 23.04 17.32 20.88
CA LEU A 11 23.21 16.04 20.17
C LEU A 11 22.87 14.82 21.03
N ILE A 12 23.33 14.80 22.30
CA ILE A 12 23.01 13.72 23.24
C ILE A 12 21.51 13.68 23.53
N LEU A 13 20.87 14.84 23.72
CA LEU A 13 19.42 14.92 23.91
C LEU A 13 18.65 14.44 22.68
N SER A 14 19.05 14.84 21.48
CA SER A 14 18.35 14.42 20.25
C SER A 14 18.45 12.91 19.99
N VAL A 15 19.61 12.30 20.25
CA VAL A 15 19.79 10.85 20.11
C VAL A 15 19.02 10.09 21.21
N GLY A 16 19.07 10.59 22.45
CA GLY A 16 18.31 10.00 23.57
C GLY A 16 16.80 10.06 23.37
N LEU A 17 16.28 11.14 22.77
CA LEU A 17 14.86 11.30 22.44
C LEU A 17 14.41 10.34 21.34
N ALA A 18 15.21 10.17 20.28
CA ALA A 18 14.89 9.22 19.20
C ALA A 18 14.80 7.78 19.73
N SER A 19 15.78 7.33 20.51
CA SER A 19 15.77 5.99 21.09
C SER A 19 14.63 5.77 22.09
N ALA A 20 14.27 6.78 22.88
CA ALA A 20 13.13 6.71 23.78
C ALA A 20 11.80 6.59 23.03
N ASN A 21 11.63 7.33 21.93
CA ASN A 21 10.42 7.25 21.09
C ASN A 21 10.29 5.87 20.45
N ILE A 22 11.36 5.35 19.82
CA ILE A 22 11.35 4.00 19.23
C ILE A 22 10.95 2.96 20.27
N LYS A 23 11.55 3.03 21.47
CA LYS A 23 11.23 2.09 22.55
C LYS A 23 9.76 2.17 22.96
N ASN A 24 9.21 3.38 23.13
CA ASN A 24 7.82 3.58 23.52
C ASN A 24 6.85 3.06 22.44
N ASP A 25 7.16 3.29 21.17
CA ASP A 25 6.32 2.82 20.06
C ASP A 25 6.33 1.30 19.95
N VAL A 26 7.50 0.67 20.12
CA VAL A 26 7.66 -0.80 20.18
C VAL A 26 6.88 -1.39 21.36
N GLU A 27 6.98 -0.79 22.55
CA GLU A 27 6.22 -1.23 23.74
C GLU A 27 4.71 -1.05 23.54
N SER A 28 4.29 0.06 22.92
CA SER A 28 2.89 0.33 22.59
C SER A 28 2.34 -0.72 21.61
N ALA A 29 3.06 -0.97 20.52
CA ALA A 29 2.69 -2.00 19.53
C ALA A 29 2.61 -3.39 20.18
N TYR A 30 3.60 -3.74 21.01
CA TYR A 30 3.63 -5.00 21.75
C TYR A 30 2.39 -5.16 22.63
N ASN A 31 2.02 -4.13 23.41
CA ASN A 31 0.88 -4.21 24.31
C ASN A 31 -0.44 -4.40 23.54
N THR A 32 -0.62 -3.68 22.43
CA THR A 32 -1.80 -3.83 21.58
C THR A 32 -1.90 -5.24 21.00
N LEU A 33 -0.80 -5.76 20.44
CA LEU A 33 -0.77 -7.10 19.85
C LEU A 33 -0.89 -8.21 20.91
N TYR A 34 -0.34 -7.99 22.11
CA TYR A 34 -0.56 -8.88 23.25
C TYR A 34 -2.04 -8.95 23.62
N GLU A 35 -2.73 -7.81 23.64
CA GLU A 35 -4.17 -7.80 23.93
C GLU A 35 -4.98 -8.56 22.88
N MET A 36 -4.61 -8.48 21.60
CA MET A 36 -5.26 -9.20 20.51
C MET A 36 -4.95 -10.70 20.54
N PHE A 37 -3.67 -11.10 20.57
CA PHE A 37 -3.27 -12.49 20.33
C PHE A 37 -3.04 -13.31 21.60
N LYS A 38 -2.84 -12.66 22.74
CA LYS A 38 -2.55 -13.29 24.05
C LYS A 38 -1.30 -14.19 24.08
N VAL A 39 -0.40 -14.02 23.10
CA VAL A 39 0.94 -14.63 23.07
C VAL A 39 2.00 -13.66 23.60
N LYS A 40 3.10 -14.18 24.13
CA LYS A 40 4.15 -13.36 24.79
C LYS A 40 5.53 -13.62 24.16
N PRO A 41 5.80 -13.10 22.95
CA PRO A 41 7.08 -13.28 22.31
C PRO A 41 8.21 -12.61 23.11
N ASP A 42 9.30 -13.34 23.33
CA ASP A 42 10.53 -12.75 23.88
C ASP A 42 11.33 -12.07 22.76
N TYR A 43 11.64 -10.79 22.92
CA TYR A 43 12.33 -10.00 21.90
C TYR A 43 13.45 -9.13 22.47
N THR A 44 14.42 -8.83 21.63
CA THR A 44 15.47 -7.83 21.88
C THR A 44 15.38 -6.73 20.84
N LEU A 45 15.20 -5.49 21.29
CA LEU A 45 15.25 -4.31 20.42
C LEU A 45 16.71 -3.90 20.18
N VAL A 46 17.09 -3.79 18.91
CA VAL A 46 18.40 -3.30 18.48
C VAL A 46 18.17 -2.04 17.65
N ILE A 47 18.62 -0.90 18.18
CA ILE A 47 18.56 0.37 17.46
C ILE A 47 19.83 0.52 16.63
N LEU A 48 19.68 0.67 15.32
CA LEU A 48 20.79 0.78 14.38
C LEU A 48 21.14 2.26 14.13
N ASP A 49 22.44 2.55 14.06
CA ASP A 49 22.96 3.91 13.79
C ASP A 49 23.11 4.20 12.28
N THR A 50 22.83 3.22 11.42
CA THR A 50 23.05 3.25 9.98
C THR A 50 21.79 3.64 9.21
N VAL A 51 21.95 4.53 8.22
CA VAL A 51 20.85 5.09 7.41
C VAL A 51 20.29 4.11 6.38
N ASN A 52 21.06 3.07 6.02
CA ASN A 52 20.73 2.17 4.90
C ASN A 52 20.23 0.78 5.33
N ASP A 53 20.09 0.53 6.63
CA ASP A 53 19.54 -0.74 7.10
C ASP A 53 18.01 -0.62 7.18
N HIS A 54 17.33 -1.53 6.51
CA HIS A 54 15.87 -1.64 6.60
C HIS A 54 15.47 -2.20 7.98
N PRO A 55 14.38 -1.70 8.57
CA PRO A 55 13.76 -2.35 9.73
C PRO A 55 13.48 -3.82 9.41
N ARG A 56 13.69 -4.69 10.39
CA ARG A 56 13.37 -6.13 10.26
C ARG A 56 13.24 -6.82 11.61
N ALA A 57 12.33 -7.77 11.68
CA ALA A 57 12.26 -8.78 12.73
C ALA A 57 12.91 -10.09 12.26
N VAL A 58 13.86 -10.64 13.04
CA VAL A 58 14.48 -11.94 12.75
C VAL A 58 14.44 -12.82 13.97
N GLN A 59 14.12 -14.11 13.80
CA GLN A 59 14.31 -15.09 14.85
C GLN A 59 15.81 -15.37 15.01
N TYR A 60 16.32 -15.29 16.24
CA TYR A 60 17.70 -15.62 16.58
C TYR A 60 17.69 -16.48 17.84
N ASP A 61 18.09 -17.75 17.69
CA ASP A 61 17.94 -18.78 18.72
C ASP A 61 16.48 -18.89 19.21
N SER A 62 16.25 -18.64 20.51
CA SER A 62 14.96 -18.71 21.18
C SER A 62 14.27 -17.34 21.34
N ARG A 63 14.78 -16.28 20.71
CA ARG A 63 14.23 -14.91 20.83
C ARG A 63 14.15 -14.21 19.49
N TYR A 64 13.26 -13.24 19.38
CA TYR A 64 13.23 -12.34 18.23
C TYR A 64 14.19 -11.18 18.42
N ARG A 65 14.82 -10.72 17.34
CA ARG A 65 15.53 -9.45 17.30
C ARG A 65 14.73 -8.50 16.42
N VAL A 66 14.31 -7.39 16.99
CA VAL A 66 13.65 -6.30 16.27
C VAL A 66 14.70 -5.24 16.01
N LEU A 67 15.08 -5.07 14.74
CA LEU A 67 16.09 -4.12 14.33
C LEU A 67 15.40 -2.88 13.74
N ILE A 68 15.64 -1.71 14.33
CA ILE A 68 15.04 -0.45 13.87
C ILE A 68 16.14 0.61 13.69
N PRO A 69 16.29 1.22 12.50
CA PRO A 69 17.21 2.31 12.28
C PRO A 69 16.74 3.57 13.02
N SER A 70 17.66 4.24 13.72
CA SER A 70 17.37 5.51 14.40
C SER A 70 17.22 6.68 13.42
N SER A 71 17.90 6.62 12.28
CA SER A 71 17.83 7.62 11.23
C SER A 71 16.66 7.32 10.30
N GLY A 72 15.80 8.31 10.04
CA GLY A 72 14.62 8.10 9.18
C GLY A 72 13.55 7.22 9.80
N TYR A 73 13.53 7.12 11.14
CA TYR A 73 12.52 6.38 11.88
C TYR A 73 11.13 7.02 11.74
N TYR A 74 10.13 6.16 11.52
CA TYR A 74 8.70 6.49 11.60
C TYR A 74 8.04 5.49 12.55
N SER A 75 7.07 5.95 13.35
CA SER A 75 6.35 5.12 14.34
C SER A 75 5.78 3.83 13.74
N ASP A 76 5.39 3.91 12.47
CA ASP A 76 4.77 2.82 11.71
C ASP A 76 5.74 1.64 11.53
N GLN A 77 7.06 1.90 11.49
CA GLN A 77 8.07 0.83 11.39
C GLN A 77 8.06 -0.06 12.64
N ALA A 78 7.95 0.52 13.84
CA ALA A 78 7.88 -0.27 15.07
C ALA A 78 6.64 -1.17 15.12
N ARG A 79 5.51 -0.67 14.62
CA ARG A 79 4.26 -1.43 14.52
C ARG A 79 4.38 -2.59 13.53
N HIS A 80 4.90 -2.30 12.33
CA HIS A 80 5.10 -3.27 11.25
C HIS A 80 5.98 -4.43 11.72
N GLU A 81 7.15 -4.13 12.28
CA GLU A 81 8.08 -5.18 12.73
C GLU A 81 7.55 -5.97 13.92
N MET A 82 6.82 -5.34 14.85
CA MET A 82 6.22 -6.05 15.97
C MET A 82 5.08 -6.97 15.51
N ALA A 83 4.32 -6.58 14.48
CA ALA A 83 3.29 -7.45 13.91
C ALA A 83 3.89 -8.73 13.31
N HIS A 84 5.03 -8.64 12.63
CA HIS A 84 5.78 -9.83 12.17
C HIS A 84 6.13 -10.77 13.34
N VAL A 85 6.68 -10.21 14.44
CA VAL A 85 7.03 -10.99 15.64
C VAL A 85 5.81 -11.73 16.21
N PHE A 86 4.68 -11.03 16.37
CA PHE A 86 3.47 -11.63 16.93
C PHE A 86 2.83 -12.65 15.99
N LEU A 87 2.86 -12.43 14.67
CA LEU A 87 2.39 -13.40 13.70
C LEU A 87 3.19 -14.70 13.80
N MET A 88 4.52 -14.60 13.80
CA MET A 88 5.41 -15.77 13.92
C MET A 88 5.19 -16.51 15.24
N GLU A 89 5.06 -15.78 16.36
CA GLU A 89 4.82 -16.40 17.66
C GLU A 89 3.44 -17.06 17.74
N TYR A 90 2.42 -16.41 17.20
CA TYR A 90 1.08 -16.98 17.14
C TYR A 90 1.01 -18.21 16.24
N ALA A 91 1.72 -18.23 15.11
CA ALA A 91 1.80 -19.38 14.23
C ALA A 91 2.45 -20.60 14.91
N LYS A 92 3.47 -20.39 15.75
CA LYS A 92 4.14 -21.45 16.53
C LYS A 92 3.21 -22.18 17.50
N GLU A 93 2.22 -21.51 18.07
CA GLU A 93 1.20 -22.16 18.92
C GLU A 93 0.40 -23.23 18.16
N TYR A 94 0.45 -23.20 16.83
CA TYR A 94 -0.19 -24.18 15.93
C TYR A 94 0.82 -25.07 15.18
N ASP A 95 2.08 -25.13 15.63
CA ASP A 95 3.16 -25.91 15.01
C ASP A 95 3.41 -25.52 13.54
N ILE A 96 3.27 -24.24 13.23
CA ILE A 96 3.54 -23.67 11.91
C ILE A 96 4.89 -22.93 11.95
N ASP A 97 5.81 -23.34 11.09
CA ASP A 97 7.05 -22.61 10.84
C ASP A 97 6.76 -21.28 10.13
N ALA A 98 7.50 -20.22 10.49
CA ALA A 98 7.32 -18.89 9.90
C ALA A 98 7.48 -18.90 8.37
N GLU A 99 8.40 -19.71 7.85
CA GLU A 99 8.69 -19.86 6.42
C GLU A 99 7.57 -20.61 5.66
N ALA A 100 6.66 -21.29 6.35
CA ALA A 100 5.53 -21.97 5.72
C ALA A 100 4.44 -20.98 5.27
N LEU A 101 4.39 -19.78 5.86
CA LEU A 101 3.49 -18.72 5.44
C LEU A 101 4.17 -17.90 4.33
N PRO A 102 3.45 -17.56 3.24
CA PRO A 102 4.05 -16.83 2.14
C PRO A 102 4.42 -15.41 2.56
N ILE A 103 5.50 -14.87 1.98
CA ILE A 103 6.03 -13.53 2.26
C ILE A 103 4.94 -12.47 2.17
N TRP A 104 4.12 -12.50 1.12
CA TRP A 104 3.05 -11.52 0.97
C TRP A 104 2.05 -11.53 2.12
N TYR A 105 1.81 -12.67 2.76
CA TYR A 105 0.87 -12.77 3.89
C TYR A 105 1.48 -12.17 5.16
N HIS A 106 2.78 -12.40 5.40
CA HIS A 106 3.51 -11.70 6.47
C HIS A 106 3.37 -10.20 6.32
N GLU A 107 3.67 -9.69 5.12
CA GLU A 107 3.63 -8.25 4.84
C GLU A 107 2.20 -7.70 4.90
N LEU A 108 1.19 -8.47 4.46
CA LEU A 108 -0.21 -8.07 4.59
C LEU A 108 -0.60 -7.90 6.07
N VAL A 109 -0.27 -8.85 6.93
CA VAL A 109 -0.59 -8.78 8.35
C VAL A 109 0.12 -7.59 9.01
N ALA A 110 1.40 -7.39 8.69
CA ALA A 110 2.19 -6.29 9.24
C ALA A 110 1.71 -4.92 8.76
N SER A 111 1.44 -4.76 7.46
CA SER A 111 0.87 -3.53 6.90
C SER A 111 -0.54 -3.27 7.42
N TRP A 112 -1.38 -4.29 7.58
CA TRP A 112 -2.73 -4.11 8.12
C TRP A 112 -2.69 -3.62 9.56
N PHE A 113 -1.87 -4.21 10.41
CA PHE A 113 -1.73 -3.74 11.79
C PHE A 113 -1.27 -2.28 11.87
N THR A 114 -0.38 -1.87 10.97
CA THR A 114 0.09 -0.50 10.85
C THR A 114 -1.06 0.46 10.52
N VAL A 115 -1.92 0.12 9.55
CA VAL A 115 -3.00 1.01 9.10
C VAL A 115 -4.27 1.01 9.97
N LEU A 116 -4.32 0.21 11.06
CA LEU A 116 -5.47 0.21 11.98
C LEU A 116 -5.70 1.57 12.64
N ASP A 117 -4.62 2.25 13.03
CA ASP A 117 -4.69 3.50 13.78
C ASP A 117 -4.46 4.74 12.91
N ASN A 118 -3.91 4.56 11.71
CA ASN A 118 -3.60 5.64 10.80
C ASN A 118 -3.69 5.16 9.35
N TRP A 119 -4.71 5.61 8.62
CA TRP A 119 -4.82 5.33 7.20
C TRP A 119 -4.91 6.63 6.41
N GLU A 120 -4.12 6.73 5.35
CA GLU A 120 -4.20 7.79 4.37
C GLU A 120 -4.71 7.22 3.04
N LEU A 121 -5.65 7.93 2.41
CA LEU A 121 -6.11 7.60 1.06
C LEU A 121 -5.12 8.17 0.05
N ASN A 122 -4.14 7.35 -0.33
CA ASN A 122 -3.22 7.67 -1.42
C ASN A 122 -3.71 7.07 -2.73
N LEU A 123 -3.65 7.85 -3.81
CA LEU A 123 -3.90 7.32 -5.16
C LEU A 123 -2.72 6.42 -5.54
N LEU A 124 -2.98 5.12 -5.65
CA LEU A 124 -1.95 4.17 -6.06
C LEU A 124 -1.63 4.30 -7.54
N PRO A 125 -0.34 4.19 -7.94
CA PRO A 125 0.00 4.12 -9.34
C PRO A 125 -0.54 2.82 -9.97
N LEU A 126 -0.88 2.87 -11.27
CA LEU A 126 -1.52 1.75 -11.98
C LEU A 126 -0.73 0.44 -11.90
N ASN A 127 0.61 0.51 -11.92
CA ASN A 127 1.47 -0.67 -11.80
C ASN A 127 1.30 -1.36 -10.43
N ALA A 128 1.17 -0.61 -9.33
CA ALA A 128 0.89 -1.17 -8.01
C ALA A 128 -0.53 -1.74 -7.92
N ILE A 129 -1.52 -1.14 -8.59
CA ILE A 129 -2.90 -1.68 -8.63
C ILE A 129 -2.94 -3.01 -9.40
N LEU A 130 -2.19 -3.10 -10.50
CA LEU A 130 -2.19 -4.28 -11.35
C LEU A 130 -1.25 -5.38 -10.85
N ASP A 131 -0.30 -5.05 -9.96
CA ASP A 131 0.61 -6.00 -9.32
C ASP A 131 -0.19 -7.17 -8.70
N ASP A 132 0.30 -8.39 -8.93
CA ASP A 132 -0.19 -9.57 -8.24
C ASP A 132 0.73 -9.88 -7.07
N PHE A 133 0.57 -9.11 -5.99
CA PHE A 133 1.39 -9.25 -4.80
C PHE A 133 1.28 -10.65 -4.16
N THR A 134 0.28 -11.46 -4.54
CA THR A 134 0.07 -12.79 -3.98
C THR A 134 0.98 -13.87 -4.59
N GLU A 135 1.65 -13.57 -5.71
CA GLU A 135 2.62 -14.48 -6.34
C GLU A 135 3.93 -14.59 -5.53
N TYR A 136 4.22 -13.63 -4.66
CA TYR A 136 5.46 -13.57 -3.88
C TYR A 136 5.37 -14.44 -2.62
N THR A 137 5.55 -15.76 -2.81
CA THR A 137 5.53 -16.73 -1.71
C THR A 137 6.86 -16.81 -0.98
N ASP A 138 7.96 -17.02 -1.71
CA ASP A 138 9.27 -17.39 -1.11
C ASP A 138 10.38 -16.38 -1.44
N HIS A 139 10.09 -15.41 -2.31
CA HIS A 139 11.03 -14.36 -2.69
C HIS A 139 10.29 -13.02 -2.86
N TYR A 140 10.97 -11.94 -2.49
CA TYR A 140 10.49 -10.59 -2.78
C TYR A 140 10.69 -10.25 -4.27
N PRO A 141 9.86 -9.35 -4.83
CA PRO A 141 10.12 -8.80 -6.15
C PRO A 141 11.40 -7.96 -6.20
N ASP A 142 11.98 -7.85 -7.40
CA ASP A 142 13.08 -6.92 -7.68
C ASP A 142 12.65 -5.46 -7.42
N GLU A 143 11.44 -5.09 -7.85
CA GLU A 143 10.84 -3.78 -7.59
C GLU A 143 9.88 -3.82 -6.38
N LYS A 144 10.44 -3.78 -5.18
CA LYS A 144 9.67 -3.86 -3.92
C LYS A 144 8.62 -2.75 -3.73
N GLY A 145 8.79 -1.60 -4.38
CA GLY A 145 7.90 -0.44 -4.19
C GLY A 145 6.45 -0.71 -4.60
N ASN A 146 6.22 -1.41 -5.71
CA ASN A 146 4.87 -1.73 -6.18
C ASN A 146 4.21 -2.74 -5.25
N PHE A 147 4.95 -3.77 -4.85
CA PHE A 147 4.52 -4.79 -3.91
C PHE A 147 4.08 -4.21 -2.58
N TYR A 148 4.94 -3.42 -1.92
CA TYR A 148 4.58 -2.81 -0.63
C TYR A 148 3.38 -1.86 -0.76
N SER A 149 3.32 -1.08 -1.84
CA SER A 149 2.18 -0.17 -2.09
C SER A 149 0.87 -0.95 -2.30
N ALA A 150 0.91 -2.07 -3.03
CA ALA A 150 -0.24 -2.92 -3.29
C ALA A 150 -0.73 -3.58 -1.99
N VAL A 151 0.19 -4.18 -1.23
CA VAL A 151 -0.10 -4.82 0.06
C VAL A 151 -0.70 -3.84 1.06
N GLU A 152 -0.09 -2.66 1.24
CA GLU A 152 -0.59 -1.63 2.14
C GLU A 152 -1.99 -1.15 1.72
N SER A 153 -2.21 -0.89 0.44
CA SER A 153 -3.51 -0.48 -0.08
C SER A 153 -4.58 -1.55 0.09
N PHE A 154 -4.22 -2.82 -0.12
CA PHE A 154 -5.12 -3.93 0.11
C PHE A 154 -5.45 -4.06 1.60
N ALA A 155 -4.46 -3.86 2.48
CA ALA A 155 -4.66 -3.84 3.91
C ALA A 155 -5.65 -2.73 4.35
N ILE A 156 -5.55 -1.52 3.79
CA ILE A 156 -6.53 -0.43 4.01
C ILE A 156 -7.92 -0.81 3.49
N TYR A 157 -8.00 -1.54 2.38
CA TYR A 157 -9.27 -2.03 1.86
C TYR A 157 -9.93 -3.04 2.82
N LEU A 158 -9.14 -3.96 3.37
CA LEU A 158 -9.62 -4.96 4.31
C LEU A 158 -9.98 -4.36 5.66
N SER A 159 -9.21 -3.41 6.18
CA SER A 159 -9.45 -2.76 7.49
C SER A 159 -10.81 -2.08 7.60
N ARG A 160 -11.40 -1.69 6.47
CA ARG A 160 -12.73 -1.08 6.39
C ARG A 160 -13.88 -2.08 6.40
N ARG A 161 -13.59 -3.37 6.31
CA ARG A 161 -14.57 -4.44 6.04
C ARG A 161 -14.51 -5.58 7.03
N TYR A 162 -13.32 -5.89 7.50
CA TYR A 162 -13.04 -7.07 8.30
C TYR A 162 -12.31 -6.69 9.59
N ASP A 163 -12.52 -7.49 10.62
CA ASP A 163 -11.77 -7.40 11.87
C ASP A 163 -10.40 -8.08 11.71
N PHE A 164 -9.34 -7.34 12.03
CA PHE A 164 -7.96 -7.78 11.85
C PHE A 164 -7.62 -9.01 12.72
N GLU A 165 -8.00 -8.99 14.00
CA GLU A 165 -7.70 -10.08 14.93
C GLU A 165 -8.38 -11.37 14.47
N THR A 166 -9.66 -11.28 14.12
CA THR A 166 -10.45 -12.40 13.63
C THR A 166 -9.87 -12.97 12.33
N PHE A 167 -9.45 -12.11 11.40
CA PHE A 167 -8.79 -12.51 10.15
C PHE A 167 -7.54 -13.34 10.40
N VAL A 168 -6.60 -12.84 11.20
CA VAL A 168 -5.33 -13.52 11.46
C VAL A 168 -5.57 -14.84 12.19
N LYS A 169 -6.34 -14.81 13.29
CA LYS A 169 -6.61 -16.01 14.10
C LYS A 169 -7.29 -17.11 13.31
N PHE A 170 -8.31 -16.75 12.51
CA PHE A 170 -9.02 -17.72 11.68
C PHE A 170 -8.09 -18.31 10.63
N THR A 171 -7.37 -17.47 9.89
CA THR A 171 -6.52 -17.89 8.78
C THR A 171 -5.42 -18.84 9.26
N ILE A 172 -4.74 -18.52 10.37
CA ILE A 172 -3.70 -19.39 10.96
C ILE A 172 -4.28 -20.72 11.45
N ASN A 173 -5.39 -20.70 12.18
CA ASN A 173 -6.05 -21.94 12.65
C ASN A 173 -6.57 -22.81 11.49
N LYS A 174 -6.94 -22.21 10.36
CA LYS A 174 -7.37 -22.94 9.18
C LYS A 174 -6.17 -23.46 8.39
N PHE A 175 -5.12 -22.65 8.25
CA PHE A 175 -3.85 -23.03 7.63
C PHE A 175 -3.19 -24.22 8.34
N SER A 176 -3.17 -24.25 9.67
CA SER A 176 -2.59 -25.38 10.42
C SER A 176 -3.20 -26.73 10.07
N LYS A 177 -4.48 -26.75 9.66
CA LYS A 177 -5.21 -27.96 9.27
C LYS A 177 -5.05 -28.32 7.80
N GLU A 178 -5.09 -27.32 6.93
CA GLU A 178 -5.13 -27.52 5.48
C GLU A 178 -3.74 -27.45 4.82
N GLN A 179 -2.76 -26.83 5.51
CA GLN A 179 -1.41 -26.53 4.99
C GLN A 179 -1.44 -25.80 3.64
N ASN A 180 -2.48 -24.99 3.43
CA ASN A 180 -2.71 -24.22 2.21
C ASN A 180 -3.36 -22.88 2.56
N ILE A 181 -2.62 -21.80 2.32
CA ILE A 181 -3.04 -20.44 2.68
C ILE A 181 -4.21 -19.96 1.86
N LYS A 182 -4.31 -20.36 0.58
CA LYS A 182 -5.43 -19.99 -0.29
C LYS A 182 -6.73 -20.59 0.22
N LEU A 183 -6.73 -21.89 0.54
CA LEU A 183 -7.90 -22.54 1.13
C LEU A 183 -8.29 -21.94 2.50
N ALA A 184 -7.31 -21.48 3.28
CA ALA A 184 -7.58 -20.82 4.55
C ALA A 184 -8.27 -19.46 4.36
N LEU A 185 -7.82 -18.69 3.37
CA LEU A 185 -8.40 -17.39 3.04
C LEU A 185 -9.77 -17.52 2.36
N ASP A 186 -9.92 -18.46 1.44
CA ASP A 186 -11.21 -18.72 0.80
C ASP A 186 -12.28 -19.04 1.87
N ALA A 187 -11.91 -19.86 2.85
CA ALA A 187 -12.78 -20.16 3.99
C ALA A 187 -13.08 -18.96 4.90
N PHE A 188 -12.17 -17.97 5.00
CA PHE A 188 -12.41 -16.76 5.79
C PHE A 188 -13.39 -15.82 5.08
N PHE A 189 -13.22 -15.64 3.77
CA PHE A 189 -14.07 -14.74 2.98
C PHE A 189 -15.42 -15.36 2.61
N ASP A 190 -15.65 -16.64 2.94
CA ASP A 190 -16.82 -17.43 2.53
C ASP A 190 -17.00 -17.44 1.00
N ASP A 191 -15.88 -17.26 0.28
CA ASP A 191 -15.80 -17.06 -1.16
C ASP A 191 -14.34 -17.20 -1.64
N ASN A 192 -14.05 -16.95 -2.91
CA ASN A 192 -12.69 -16.94 -3.44
C ASN A 192 -11.91 -15.67 -2.99
N PHE A 193 -10.73 -15.85 -2.39
CA PHE A 193 -9.82 -14.75 -2.05
C PHE A 193 -9.47 -13.86 -3.26
N GLU A 194 -9.35 -14.46 -4.45
CA GLU A 194 -9.08 -13.71 -5.69
C GLU A 194 -10.20 -12.73 -6.03
N ASP A 195 -11.45 -13.04 -5.66
CA ASP A 195 -12.58 -12.14 -5.87
C ASP A 195 -12.50 -10.91 -4.95
N GLU A 196 -11.99 -11.07 -3.71
CA GLU A 196 -11.70 -9.94 -2.84
C GLU A 196 -10.56 -9.07 -3.38
N CYS A 197 -9.49 -9.69 -3.90
CA CYS A 197 -8.43 -8.96 -4.59
C CYS A 197 -8.99 -8.19 -5.80
N LEU A 198 -9.87 -8.81 -6.60
CA LEU A 198 -10.50 -8.16 -7.75
C LEU A 198 -11.38 -6.97 -7.33
N LYS A 199 -12.20 -7.13 -6.27
CA LYS A 199 -13.02 -6.04 -5.71
C LYS A 199 -12.15 -4.85 -5.28
N TRP A 200 -11.03 -5.11 -4.61
CA TRP A 200 -10.05 -4.07 -4.28
C TRP A 200 -9.50 -3.39 -5.53
N LYS A 201 -9.00 -4.14 -6.52
CA LYS A 201 -8.46 -3.59 -7.77
C LYS A 201 -9.48 -2.69 -8.46
N LEU A 202 -10.73 -3.14 -8.56
CA LEU A 202 -11.82 -2.37 -9.17
C LEU A 202 -12.05 -1.04 -8.45
N ILE A 203 -12.03 -1.02 -7.10
CA ILE A 203 -12.19 0.22 -6.33
C ILE A 203 -11.03 1.18 -6.60
N GLN A 204 -9.79 0.69 -6.64
CA GLN A 204 -8.61 1.52 -6.92
C GLN A 204 -8.59 2.05 -8.36
N LEU A 205 -9.25 1.36 -9.30
CA LEU A 205 -9.39 1.80 -10.69
C LEU A 205 -10.50 2.83 -10.92
N ILE A 206 -11.36 3.11 -9.94
CA ILE A 206 -12.45 4.09 -10.07
C ILE A 206 -11.92 5.49 -10.45
N PRO A 207 -10.92 6.07 -9.74
CA PRO A 207 -10.40 7.39 -10.08
C PRO A 207 -9.85 7.46 -11.52
N TYR A 208 -9.16 6.40 -11.95
CA TYR A 208 -8.64 6.28 -13.31
C TYR A 208 -9.75 6.20 -14.35
N SER A 209 -10.80 5.44 -14.06
CA SER A 209 -11.96 5.30 -14.93
C SER A 209 -12.72 6.62 -15.09
N ILE A 210 -12.88 7.37 -14.00
CA ILE A 210 -13.48 8.72 -14.01
C ILE A 210 -12.64 9.67 -14.86
N TYR A 211 -11.31 9.66 -14.68
CA TYR A 211 -10.39 10.48 -15.47
C TYR A 211 -10.48 10.14 -16.97
N LEU A 212 -10.44 8.85 -17.32
CA LEU A 212 -10.55 8.40 -18.70
C LEU A 212 -11.88 8.84 -19.34
N LEU A 213 -12.99 8.70 -18.62
CA LEU A 213 -14.30 9.14 -19.08
C LEU A 213 -14.33 10.65 -19.35
N PHE A 214 -13.70 11.46 -18.48
CA PHE A 214 -13.58 12.89 -18.67
C PHE A 214 -12.76 13.24 -19.93
N VAL A 215 -11.62 12.57 -20.15
CA VAL A 215 -10.77 12.76 -21.33
C VAL A 215 -11.53 12.41 -22.61
N VAL A 216 -12.21 11.25 -22.64
CA VAL A 216 -13.01 10.83 -23.80
C VAL A 216 -14.13 11.82 -24.10
N LEU A 217 -14.83 12.31 -23.07
CA LEU A 217 -15.87 13.32 -23.23
C LEU A 217 -15.30 14.63 -23.80
N MET A 218 -14.14 15.09 -23.31
CA MET A 218 -13.44 16.26 -23.85
C MET A 218 -13.09 16.09 -25.33
N ILE A 219 -12.49 14.95 -25.71
CA ILE A 219 -12.13 14.66 -27.10
C ILE A 219 -13.39 14.65 -27.99
N TYR A 220 -14.44 13.98 -27.54
CA TYR A 220 -15.72 13.92 -28.25
C TYR A 220 -16.30 15.33 -28.50
N LEU A 221 -16.31 16.19 -27.47
CA LEU A 221 -16.78 17.57 -27.59
C LEU A 221 -15.90 18.43 -28.51
N LEU A 222 -14.58 18.22 -28.50
CA LEU A 222 -13.64 18.93 -29.38
C LEU A 222 -13.80 18.52 -30.85
N LEU A 223 -13.92 17.22 -31.14
CA LEU A 223 -14.19 16.71 -32.48
C LEU A 223 -15.56 17.18 -32.99
N GLY A 224 -16.60 17.12 -32.16
CA GLY A 224 -17.93 17.63 -32.49
C GLY A 224 -17.99 19.15 -32.69
N ARG A 225 -17.08 19.92 -32.08
CA ARG A 225 -16.89 21.36 -32.36
C ARG A 225 -16.16 21.63 -33.67
N ARG A 226 -15.14 20.82 -34.00
CA ARG A 226 -14.42 20.91 -35.27
C ARG A 226 -15.35 20.62 -36.45
N ASP A 227 -16.18 19.59 -36.34
CA ASP A 227 -17.12 19.20 -37.38
C ASP A 227 -18.18 20.29 -37.64
N ARG A 228 -18.65 20.96 -36.58
CA ARG A 228 -19.53 22.14 -36.70
C ARG A 228 -18.84 23.36 -37.31
N LYS A 229 -17.56 23.60 -37.00
CA LYS A 229 -16.76 24.68 -37.63
C LYS A 229 -16.49 24.42 -39.11
N CYS A 230 -16.27 23.18 -39.50
CA CYS A 230 -16.04 22.81 -40.90
C CYS A 230 -17.32 22.86 -41.75
N ARG A 231 -18.50 22.59 -41.18
CA ARG A 231 -19.78 22.77 -41.89
C ARG A 231 -20.19 24.23 -42.12
N GLY A 232 -19.61 25.17 -41.37
CA GLY A 232 -19.75 26.61 -41.63
C GLY A 232 -18.79 27.15 -42.69
N LEU A 233 -17.90 26.29 -43.21
CA LEU A 233 -16.99 26.57 -44.33
C LEU A 233 -17.40 25.71 -45.52
N GLU A 234 -18.71 25.68 -45.85
CA GLU A 234 -19.11 25.36 -47.21
C GLU A 234 -18.54 26.46 -48.11
N PHE A 235 -17.52 26.08 -48.88
CA PHE A 235 -17.02 26.85 -50.00
C PHE A 235 -18.21 27.09 -50.93
N ASP A 236 -18.73 28.32 -50.99
CA ASP A 236 -19.71 28.74 -51.98
C ASP A 236 -18.99 28.85 -53.32
N PRO A 237 -19.18 27.91 -54.28
CA PRO A 237 -18.60 28.02 -55.60
C PRO A 237 -19.57 28.86 -56.45
N ARG A 238 -19.75 30.13 -56.09
CA ARG A 238 -20.30 31.12 -57.02
C ARG A 238 -19.15 31.71 -57.82
N THR A 239 -19.05 31.13 -59.01
CA THR A 239 -18.26 31.52 -60.18
C THR A 239 -18.16 33.04 -60.34
N PRO A 240 -16.98 33.62 -60.66
CA PRO A 240 -16.87 35.01 -61.05
C PRO A 240 -17.31 35.17 -62.52
N GLU A 241 -18.60 35.02 -62.79
CA GLU A 241 -19.22 35.33 -64.09
C GLU A 241 -20.56 36.01 -63.86
N GLU A 242 -20.55 37.21 -63.26
CA GLU A 242 -21.70 38.11 -63.28
C GLU A 242 -21.21 39.55 -63.02
N VAL A 243 -20.18 39.98 -63.77
CA VAL A 243 -19.81 41.39 -63.92
C VAL A 243 -19.58 41.67 -65.40
N GLN A 244 -20.55 41.32 -66.24
CA GLN A 244 -20.51 41.73 -67.65
C GLN A 244 -21.88 41.76 -68.33
N GLU A 245 -22.94 42.23 -67.65
CA GLU A 245 -24.19 42.50 -68.36
C GLU A 245 -25.05 43.57 -67.65
N GLU A 246 -24.47 44.75 -67.39
CA GLU A 246 -25.29 45.93 -67.07
C GLU A 246 -24.61 47.21 -67.59
N ARG A 247 -24.26 47.22 -68.88
CA ARG A 247 -23.82 48.44 -69.57
C ARG A 247 -24.11 48.47 -71.06
N THR A 248 -25.23 47.90 -71.49
CA THR A 248 -25.75 48.14 -72.84
C THR A 248 -27.27 48.05 -72.84
N GLU A 249 -27.96 49.07 -72.33
CA GLU A 249 -29.34 49.40 -72.73
C GLU A 249 -29.77 50.70 -72.02
N ARG A 250 -29.22 51.83 -72.46
CA ARG A 250 -29.90 53.14 -72.46
C ARG A 250 -29.46 53.89 -73.71
N GLY A 251 -30.35 53.92 -74.69
CA GLY A 251 -30.44 55.04 -75.64
C GLY A 251 -30.97 56.30 -74.96
#